data_AF-T1ABJ4-F1
#
_entry.id   AF-T1ABJ4-F1
#
_cell.length_a   1.000
_cell.length_b   1.000
_cell.length_c   1.000
_cell.angle_alpha   90.00
_cell.angle_beta   90.00
_cell.angle_gamma   90.00
#
_symmetry.space_group_name_H-M   'P 1'
#
loop_
_entity.id
_entity.type
_entity.pdbx_description
1 polymer ?
#
loop_
_entity_poly.entity_id
_entity_poly.type
_entity_poly.pdbx_seq_one_letter_code
_entity_poly.pdbx_strand_id
1 'polypeptide(L)' 'IRRARAVESALIKSGIDKGRMETKGYGLLYPVATNKTVEGRQLNRRVEVVISDKNGLFLKNR' A
#
# COMPACT_ATOMS: atom_id res chain seq x y z
N ILE A 1 -4.24 -9.45 -0.23
CA ILE A 1 -3.48 -8.88 -1.38
C ILE A 1 -4.34 -8.18 -2.45
N ARG A 2 -5.61 -8.57 -2.68
CA ARG A 2 -6.50 -8.04 -3.76
C ARG A 2 -6.46 -6.51 -3.96
N ARG A 3 -6.50 -5.73 -2.88
CA ARG A 3 -6.56 -4.26 -2.94
C ARG A 3 -5.25 -3.63 -3.39
N ALA A 4 -4.13 -4.15 -2.92
CA ALA A 4 -2.81 -3.70 -3.34
C ALA A 4 -2.60 -3.97 -4.85
N ARG A 5 -3.05 -5.12 -5.35
CA ARG A 5 -3.08 -5.42 -6.80
C ARG A 5 -3.98 -4.49 -7.61
N ALA A 6 -5.12 -4.07 -7.05
CA ALA A 6 -6.00 -3.10 -7.70
C ALA A 6 -5.31 -1.73 -7.86
N VAL A 7 -4.57 -1.30 -6.83
CA VAL A 7 -3.75 -0.07 -6.89
C VAL A 7 -2.61 -0.22 -7.90
N GLU A 8 -1.85 -1.32 -7.87
CA GLU A 8 -0.82 -1.62 -8.88
C GLU A 8 -1.37 -1.56 -10.30
N SER A 9 -2.52 -2.19 -10.55
CA SER A 9 -3.18 -2.18 -11.86
C SER A 9 -3.58 -0.77 -12.30
N ALA A 10 -4.03 0.08 -11.37
CA ALA A 10 -4.37 1.47 -11.67
C ALA A 10 -3.10 2.28 -12.02
N LEU A 11 -2.01 2.10 -11.27
CA LEU A 11 -0.74 2.79 -11.52
C LEU A 11 -0.11 2.39 -12.85
N ILE A 12 -0.17 1.11 -13.22
CA ILE A 12 0.25 0.62 -14.54
C ILE A 12 -0.57 1.29 -15.66
N LYS A 13 -1.89 1.39 -15.49
CA LYS A 13 -2.77 2.09 -16.44
C LYS A 13 -2.45 3.57 -16.56
N SER A 14 -1.95 4.19 -15.49
CA SER A 14 -1.45 5.57 -15.50
C SER A 14 -0.04 5.72 -16.09
N GLY A 15 0.57 4.65 -16.61
CA GLY A 15 1.85 4.68 -17.31
C GLY A 15 3.08 4.43 -16.43
N ILE A 16 2.90 4.01 -15.17
CA ILE A 16 4.04 3.64 -14.32
C ILE A 16 4.50 2.23 -14.68
N ASP A 17 5.78 2.12 -15.03
CA ASP A 17 6.39 0.83 -15.38
C ASP A 17 6.30 -0.18 -14.22
N LYS A 18 5.89 -1.41 -14.54
CA LYS A 18 5.70 -2.48 -13.56
C LYS A 18 6.99 -2.86 -12.84
N GLY A 19 8.15 -2.77 -13.50
CA GLY A 19 9.46 -3.06 -12.91
C GLY A 19 9.88 -2.08 -11.81
N ARG A 20 9.19 -0.94 -11.68
CA ARG A 20 9.42 0.04 -10.60
C ARG A 20 8.60 -0.21 -9.34
N MET A 21 7.78 -1.26 -9.31
CA MET A 21 6.82 -1.50 -8.24
C MET A 21 6.89 -2.95 -7.73
N GLU A 22 6.71 -3.12 -6.43
CA GLU A 22 6.52 -4.42 -5.79
C GLU A 22 5.25 -4.39 -4.94
N THR A 23 4.38 -5.39 -5.10
CA THR A 23 3.11 -5.47 -4.37
C THR A 23 3.18 -6.54 -3.28
N LYS A 24 3.09 -6.13 -2.01
CA LYS A 24 3.05 -7.03 -0.84
C LYS A 24 1.68 -7.03 -0.16
N GLY A 25 1.27 -8.20 0.33
CA GLY A 25 0.01 -8.37 1.05
C GLY A 25 0.24 -8.69 2.53
N TYR A 26 0.18 -7.68 3.40
CA TYR A 26 0.40 -7.84 4.85
C TYR A 26 -0.79 -8.49 5.61
N GLY A 27 -1.98 -8.57 5.01
CA GLY A 27 -3.12 -9.23 5.63
C GLY A 27 -3.57 -8.52 6.91
N LEU A 28 -3.57 -9.25 8.04
CA LEU A 28 -3.90 -8.73 9.37
C LEU A 28 -2.67 -8.24 10.14
N LEU A 29 -1.47 -8.38 9.57
CA LEU A 29 -0.25 -7.86 10.16
C LEU A 29 -0.28 -6.34 10.06
N TYR A 30 0.13 -5.67 11.15
CA TYR A 30 0.18 -4.20 11.26
C TYR A 30 -1.18 -3.47 11.16
N PRO A 31 -2.14 -3.77 12.07
CA PRO A 31 -3.36 -2.98 12.17
C PRO A 31 -3.02 -1.55 12.66
N VAL A 32 -3.69 -0.54 12.10
CA VAL A 32 -3.61 0.85 12.60
C VAL A 32 -4.74 1.18 13.56
N ALA A 33 -5.78 0.34 13.58
CA ALA A 33 -6.91 0.47 14.49
C ALA A 33 -7.40 -0.89 14.97
N THR A 34 -8.21 -0.90 16.02
CA THR A 34 -8.84 -2.12 16.52
C THR A 34 -9.79 -2.74 15.47
N ASN A 35 -9.73 -4.07 15.27
CA ASN A 35 -10.69 -4.77 14.41
C ASN A 35 -12.06 -5.00 15.08
N LYS A 36 -12.22 -4.59 16.35
CA LYS A 36 -13.44 -4.81 17.12
C LYS A 36 -14.60 -3.91 16.66
N THR A 37 -14.32 -2.69 16.24
CA THR A 37 -15.35 -1.73 15.79
C THR A 37 -15.46 -1.69 14.26
N VAL A 38 -16.61 -1.22 13.74
CA VAL A 38 -16.83 -1.07 12.29
C VAL A 38 -15.85 -0.05 11.71
N GLU A 39 -15.65 1.04 12.44
CA GLU A 39 -14.78 2.16 12.12
C GLU A 39 -13.33 1.68 12.07
N GLY A 40 -12.88 0.92 13.07
CA GLY A 40 -11.51 0.41 13.11
C GLY A 40 -11.23 -0.62 12.00
N ARG A 41 -12.21 -1.48 11.67
CA ARG A 41 -12.12 -2.35 10.48
C ARG A 41 -12.03 -1.54 9.18
N GLN A 42 -12.72 -0.40 9.10
CA GLN A 42 -12.65 0.48 7.94
C GLN A 42 -11.29 1.17 7.82
N LEU A 43 -10.68 1.59 8.93
CA LEU A 43 -9.32 2.14 8.96
C LEU A 43 -8.25 1.10 8.55
N ASN A 44 -8.41 -0.15 8.98
CA ASN A 44 -7.54 -1.25 8.53
C ASN A 44 -7.77 -1.62 7.07
N ARG A 45 -8.85 -1.10 6.45
CA ARG A 45 -9.09 -1.27 5.04
C ARG A 45 -8.28 -0.29 4.15
N ARG A 46 -6.96 -0.19 4.33
CA ARG A 46 -6.08 0.69 3.53
C ARG A 46 -5.09 -0.03 2.62
N VAL A 47 -4.50 0.73 1.71
CA VAL A 47 -3.29 0.39 0.92
C VAL A 47 -2.29 1.51 1.20
N GLU A 48 -1.07 1.15 1.58
CA GLU A 48 0.03 2.11 1.75
C GLU A 48 0.96 2.02 0.55
N VAL A 49 1.34 3.17 -0.01
CA VAL A 49 2.32 3.27 -1.09
C VAL A 49 3.55 3.95 -0.52
N VAL A 50 4.68 3.24 -0.54
CA VAL A 50 5.96 3.76 -0.08
C VAL A 50 6.82 4.02 -1.30
N ILE A 51 7.30 5.27 -1.44
CA ILE A 51 8.11 5.70 -2.58
C ILE A 51 9.56 5.83 -2.11
N SER A 52 10.46 5.14 -2.82
CA SER A 52 11.90 5.27 -2.64
C SER A 52 12.54 6.10 -3.75
N ASP A 53 13.69 6.69 -3.45
CA ASP A 53 14.56 7.33 -4.43
C ASP A 53 15.43 6.30 -5.19
N LYS A 54 16.32 6.80 -6.06
CA LYS A 54 17.25 5.97 -6.85
C LYS A 54 18.21 5.14 -5.99
N ASN A 55 18.42 5.52 -4.73
CA ASN A 55 19.31 4.85 -3.78
C ASN A 55 18.54 3.88 -2.86
N GLY A 56 17.23 3.71 -3.07
CA GLY A 56 16.38 2.88 -2.21
C GLY A 56 16.01 3.53 -0.89
N LEU A 57 16.29 4.83 -0.71
CA LEU A 57 15.89 5.56 0.50
C LEU A 57 14.42 5.95 0.37
N PHE A 58 13.62 5.59 1.37
CA PHE A 58 12.21 5.97 1.42
C PHE A 58 12.07 7.46 1.71
N LEU A 59 11.18 8.13 0.98
CA LEU A 59 10.77 9.49 1.29
C LEU A 59 10.07 9.44 2.65
N LYS A 60 10.79 9.79 3.73
CA LYS A 60 10.14 10.09 5.01
C LYS A 60 9.36 11.38 4.81
N ASN A 61 8.05 11.34 5.07
CA ASN A 61 7.25 12.55 5.22
C ASN A 61 7.96 13.44 6.26
N ARG A 62 8.54 14.56 5.79
CA ARG A 62 8.91 15.68 6.65
C ARG A 62 7.64 16.42 7.06
#